data_AF-A0AAN9N524-F1
#
_entry.id   AF-A0AAN9N524-F1
#
_cell.length_a   1.000
_cell.length_b   1.000
_cell.length_c   1.000
_cell.angle_alpha   90.00
_cell.angle_beta   90.00
_cell.angle_gamma   90.00
#
_symmetry.space_group_name_H-M   'P 1'
#
loop_
_entity.id
_entity.type
_entity.pdbx_description
1 polymer ?
#
loop_
_entity_poly.entity_id
_entity_poly.type
_entity_poly.pdbx_seq_one_letter_code
_entity_poly.pdbx_strand_id
1 'polypeptide(L)'
;MNRSSMSTNLEKTEKKLRVVELKWDPHGSQFPILDDIIANYSIFYLLLRKFRGIPSSFVGDRKLRETNKRRGQEPNGNHLLIHGHMFWFILETLCSSFSSGCGSSSHFSLLSLIAIEKMSDNDSFSEFLAPAVDAARKAGEIIRKGFYQTKHVEHKGQVDLVTETDKACEELIFNHLKQLYPTHKFIGEETTAAGGTAELTDEPTWIVDPLDGTTNFVHGFPFVCVSIGLTIGKIPTVGVVYNPIINELFTGIRGKGAFLNGNPIKVSSQTELMSSLLANEAGTKRDKLSVDACTERINRLLFKVRSLRMSGSCAMNLCGIACGRLDVCFELGFGGPWDVAGGAVIVREAGGVMFDPSGADFDITSQRVAASNPFLKDALVDALRQTV
;
A
#
# COMPACT_ATOMS: atom_id res chain seq x y z
N MET A 1 -35.96 40.36 32.98
CA MET A 1 -37.11 40.47 32.04
C MET A 1 -36.57 40.86 30.66
N ASN A 2 -36.95 40.07 29.63
CA ASN A 2 -36.81 40.22 28.16
C ASN A 2 -35.40 40.25 27.54
N ARG A 3 -34.96 39.21 26.77
CA ARG A 3 -35.27 38.80 25.35
C ARG A 3 -34.85 39.90 24.34
N SER A 4 -34.16 39.70 23.20
CA SER A 4 -33.65 38.54 22.42
C SER A 4 -32.86 39.07 21.17
N SER A 5 -32.22 38.15 20.42
CA SER A 5 -31.55 38.23 19.08
C SER A 5 -30.05 38.57 19.12
N MET A 6 -29.07 37.74 18.70
CA MET A 6 -28.89 36.77 17.59
C MET A 6 -28.58 37.45 16.24
N SER A 7 -27.29 37.63 15.92
CA SER A 7 -26.68 37.37 14.59
C SER A 7 -25.18 37.75 14.55
N THR A 8 -24.38 36.71 14.33
CA THR A 8 -23.10 36.60 13.60
C THR A 8 -22.49 37.83 12.92
N ASN A 9 -21.20 38.09 13.18
CA ASN A 9 -20.29 38.78 12.26
C ASN A 9 -18.97 37.98 12.13
N LEU A 10 -18.83 37.29 11.00
CA LEU A 10 -17.58 36.75 10.49
C LEU A 10 -16.86 37.86 9.72
N GLU A 11 -15.76 38.38 10.27
CA GLU A 11 -14.87 39.30 9.56
C GLU A 11 -13.81 38.55 8.73
N LYS A 12 -14.05 38.58 7.42
CA LYS A 12 -13.14 38.57 6.27
C LYS A 12 -11.63 38.43 6.54
N THR A 13 -11.06 37.33 6.03
CA THR A 13 -9.62 37.24 5.69
C THR A 13 -9.48 37.07 4.17
N GLU A 14 -9.35 38.16 3.43
CA GLU A 14 -9.00 38.11 1.99
C GLU A 14 -7.48 37.94 1.83
N LYS A 15 -7.02 36.72 1.49
CA LYS A 15 -5.65 36.49 1.02
C LYS A 15 -5.56 36.84 -0.47
N LYS A 16 -4.80 37.90 -0.78
CA LYS A 16 -4.36 38.27 -2.13
C LYS A 16 -3.53 37.14 -2.77
N LEU A 17 -4.09 36.45 -3.76
CA LEU A 17 -3.32 35.61 -4.70
C LEU A 17 -2.49 36.53 -5.62
N ARG A 18 -1.16 36.37 -5.61
CA ARG A 18 -0.29 36.95 -6.63
C ARG A 18 -0.31 36.04 -7.85
N VAL A 19 -0.80 36.55 -8.97
CA VAL A 19 -0.61 35.93 -10.29
C VAL A 19 0.87 36.08 -10.66
N VAL A 20 1.57 34.97 -10.87
CA VAL A 20 2.92 34.96 -11.44
C VAL A 20 2.76 34.82 -12.95
N GLU A 21 3.04 35.89 -13.69
CA GLU A 21 3.20 35.81 -15.15
C GLU A 21 4.50 35.06 -15.48
N LEU A 22 4.39 33.85 -16.01
CA LEU A 22 5.52 33.14 -16.58
C LEU A 22 5.77 33.68 -17.99
N LYS A 23 6.88 34.41 -18.18
CA LYS A 23 7.38 34.79 -19.51
C LYS A 23 8.04 33.59 -20.18
N TRP A 24 7.67 33.35 -21.43
CA TRP A 24 8.27 32.35 -22.31
C TRP A 24 9.64 32.82 -22.82
N ASP A 25 10.65 31.96 -22.70
CA ASP A 25 11.98 32.11 -23.33
C ASP A 25 12.10 31.10 -24.49
N PRO A 26 12.29 31.55 -25.74
CA PRO A 26 12.38 30.66 -26.91
C PRO A 26 13.68 29.85 -27.00
N HIS A 27 14.67 30.07 -26.12
CA HIS A 27 16.01 29.49 -26.25
C HIS A 27 16.54 28.88 -24.95
N GLY A 28 15.83 27.88 -24.41
CA GLY A 28 16.28 27.12 -23.24
C GLY A 28 15.96 25.63 -23.35
N SER A 29 17.00 24.81 -23.42
CA SER A 29 16.97 23.35 -23.49
C SER A 29 16.63 22.66 -22.16
N GLN A 30 15.94 21.52 -22.26
CA GLN A 30 15.68 20.44 -21.28
C GLN A 30 14.29 20.43 -20.59
N PHE A 31 13.48 19.43 -20.97
CA PHE A 31 12.22 19.04 -20.31
C PHE A 31 12.38 17.62 -19.71
N PRO A 32 12.26 17.45 -18.38
CA PRO A 32 12.08 16.13 -17.76
C PRO A 32 10.60 15.77 -17.51
N ILE A 33 9.64 16.59 -17.96
CA ILE A 33 8.23 16.52 -17.51
C ILE A 33 7.29 15.85 -18.53
N LEU A 34 7.76 15.51 -19.75
CA LEU A 34 6.86 14.98 -20.79
C LEU A 34 6.45 13.52 -20.57
N ASP A 35 7.32 12.68 -19.98
CA ASP A 35 7.04 11.24 -19.86
C ASP A 35 5.97 10.93 -18.80
N ASP A 36 5.92 11.72 -17.71
CA ASP A 36 4.88 11.61 -16.67
C ASP A 36 3.50 12.11 -17.15
N ILE A 37 3.48 13.01 -18.12
CA ILE A 37 2.24 13.48 -18.74
C ILE A 37 1.69 12.38 -19.66
N ILE A 38 2.52 11.69 -20.44
CA ILE A 38 2.07 10.68 -21.40
C ILE A 38 1.42 9.46 -20.72
N ALA A 39 1.93 9.02 -19.57
CA ALA A 39 1.36 7.90 -18.81
C ALA A 39 -0.07 8.18 -18.30
N ASN A 40 -0.35 9.43 -17.89
CA ASN A 40 -1.64 9.82 -17.33
C ASN A 40 -2.74 10.04 -18.38
N TYR A 41 -2.38 10.32 -19.64
CA TYR A 41 -3.36 10.56 -20.71
C TYR A 41 -4.02 9.29 -21.25
N SER A 42 -3.37 8.13 -21.15
CA SER A 42 -3.96 6.85 -21.58
C SER A 42 -5.19 6.46 -20.76
N ILE A 43 -5.21 6.82 -19.47
CA ILE A 43 -6.34 6.60 -18.56
C ILE A 43 -7.47 7.59 -18.83
N PHE A 44 -7.14 8.85 -19.15
CA PHE A 44 -8.12 9.88 -19.49
C PHE A 44 -8.86 9.58 -20.79
N TYR A 45 -8.16 9.01 -21.79
CA TYR A 45 -8.75 8.60 -23.07
C TYR A 45 -9.72 7.41 -22.92
N LEU A 46 -9.42 6.47 -22.01
CA LEU A 46 -10.31 5.35 -21.69
C LEU A 46 -11.57 5.81 -20.94
N LEU A 47 -11.46 6.83 -20.09
CA LEU A 47 -12.60 7.42 -19.37
C LEU A 47 -13.53 8.20 -20.30
N LEU A 48 -12.99 8.97 -21.26
CA LEU A 48 -13.79 9.68 -22.26
C LEU A 48 -14.57 8.74 -23.19
N ARG A 49 -14.03 7.56 -23.48
CA ARG A 49 -14.68 6.50 -24.26
C ARG A 49 -15.94 5.93 -23.57
N LYS A 50 -16.00 6.02 -22.24
CA LYS A 50 -17.14 5.55 -21.43
C LYS A 50 -18.24 6.60 -21.28
N PHE A 51 -17.93 7.88 -21.47
CA PHE A 51 -18.85 9.00 -21.22
C PHE A 51 -19.51 9.60 -22.46
N ARG A 52 -19.06 9.28 -23.68
CA ARG A 52 -19.74 9.68 -24.92
C ARG A 52 -19.86 8.48 -25.85
N GLY A 53 -21.08 7.99 -26.04
CA GLY A 53 -21.41 6.98 -27.03
C GLY A 53 -21.16 7.51 -28.45
N ILE A 54 -19.94 7.33 -28.96
CA ILE A 54 -19.56 7.61 -30.34
C ILE A 54 -19.57 6.27 -31.12
N PRO A 55 -20.20 6.18 -32.29
CA PRO A 55 -20.37 4.91 -33.00
C PRO A 55 -19.05 4.35 -33.53
N SER A 56 -18.96 3.02 -33.53
CA SER A 56 -17.84 2.21 -34.01
C SER A 56 -17.71 2.27 -35.54
N SER A 57 -16.90 3.18 -36.08
CA SER A 57 -16.39 3.07 -37.44
C SER A 57 -15.05 3.80 -37.60
N PHE A 58 -13.99 3.23 -37.02
CA PHE A 58 -12.61 3.50 -37.46
C PHE A 58 -11.80 2.21 -37.26
N VAL A 59 -12.00 1.28 -38.19
CA VAL A 59 -11.15 0.10 -38.40
C VAL A 59 -10.37 0.40 -39.67
N GLY A 60 -9.04 0.42 -39.60
CA GLY A 60 -8.20 0.77 -40.74
C GLY A 60 -6.73 0.40 -40.60
N ASP A 61 -6.42 -0.67 -39.88
CA ASP A 61 -5.09 -1.27 -39.85
C ASP A 61 -4.93 -2.24 -41.03
N ARG A 62 -4.66 -1.71 -42.23
CA ARG A 62 -4.22 -2.50 -43.41
C ARG A 62 -3.80 -1.61 -44.60
N LYS A 63 -2.84 -0.70 -44.44
CA LYS A 63 -2.15 -0.08 -45.60
C LYS A 63 -0.76 0.51 -45.33
N LEU A 64 -0.16 0.22 -44.18
CA LEU A 64 1.19 0.68 -43.81
C LEU A 64 2.27 -0.42 -43.83
N ARG A 65 1.90 -1.67 -44.17
CA ARG A 65 2.85 -2.81 -44.22
C ARG A 65 3.40 -3.17 -45.61
N GLU A 66 2.94 -2.54 -46.69
CA GLU A 66 3.39 -2.89 -48.05
C GLU A 66 4.30 -1.86 -48.73
N THR A 67 4.49 -0.67 -48.16
CA THR A 67 5.39 0.35 -48.73
C THR A 67 6.82 0.34 -48.19
N ASN A 68 7.09 -0.31 -47.06
CA ASN A 68 8.43 -0.39 -46.45
C ASN A 68 9.28 -1.60 -46.88
N LYS A 69 8.83 -2.38 -47.87
CA LYS A 69 9.60 -3.53 -48.41
C LYS A 69 10.28 -3.27 -49.77
N ARG A 70 10.23 -2.04 -50.30
CA ARG A 70 10.85 -1.66 -51.60
C ARG A 70 11.94 -0.59 -51.53
N ARG A 71 12.37 -0.16 -50.35
CA ARG A 71 13.54 0.70 -50.18
C ARG A 71 14.35 0.17 -49.01
N GLY A 72 15.47 -0.51 -49.30
CA GLY A 72 16.33 -1.12 -48.30
C GLY A 72 17.00 -0.09 -47.40
N GLN A 73 16.33 0.30 -46.32
CA GLN A 73 16.87 1.11 -45.24
C GLN A 73 16.47 0.48 -43.90
N GLU A 74 17.47 0.22 -43.05
CA GLU A 74 17.31 -0.25 -41.67
C GLU A 74 16.58 0.80 -40.80
N PRO A 75 15.80 0.39 -39.79
CA PRO A 75 15.08 1.33 -38.94
C PRO A 75 15.97 1.82 -37.80
N ASN A 76 16.62 2.98 -38.00
CA ASN A 76 17.03 3.85 -36.90
C ASN A 76 15.87 4.77 -36.50
N GLY A 77 15.77 5.02 -35.19
CA GLY A 77 14.58 5.49 -34.48
C GLY A 77 13.83 6.68 -35.08
N ASN A 78 12.50 6.61 -34.97
CA ASN A 78 11.57 7.74 -34.82
C ASN A 78 10.13 7.22 -34.65
N HIS A 79 9.73 6.94 -33.41
CA HIS A 79 8.33 6.73 -33.03
C HIS A 79 7.67 7.99 -32.44
N LEU A 80 8.33 9.15 -32.49
CA LEU A 80 7.91 10.36 -31.78
C LEU A 80 7.12 11.39 -32.61
N LEU A 81 6.85 11.14 -33.90
CA LEU A 81 6.22 12.14 -34.78
C LEU A 81 4.70 11.99 -35.02
N ILE A 82 4.06 10.94 -34.50
CA ILE A 82 2.61 10.74 -34.68
C ILE A 82 1.79 11.37 -33.54
N HIS A 83 2.39 11.60 -32.37
CA HIS A 83 1.68 12.15 -31.19
C HIS A 83 1.61 13.68 -31.15
N GLY A 84 2.54 14.40 -31.79
CA GLY A 84 2.54 15.87 -31.83
C GLY A 84 1.37 16.47 -32.63
N HIS A 85 0.97 15.82 -33.74
CA HIS A 85 -0.15 16.29 -34.56
C HIS A 85 -1.51 16.12 -33.86
N MET A 86 -1.65 15.10 -33.00
CA MET A 86 -2.88 14.87 -32.24
C MET A 86 -3.03 15.89 -31.10
N PHE A 87 -1.91 16.31 -30.49
CA PHE A 87 -1.87 17.37 -29.48
C PHE A 87 -2.27 18.73 -30.09
N TRP A 88 -1.77 19.04 -31.29
CA TRP A 88 -2.12 20.27 -32.00
C TRP A 88 -3.59 20.31 -32.43
N PHE A 89 -4.14 19.18 -32.91
CA PHE A 89 -5.55 19.08 -33.31
C PHE A 89 -6.52 19.25 -32.13
N ILE A 90 -6.15 18.73 -30.94
CA ILE A 90 -6.95 18.89 -29.70
C ILE A 90 -6.89 20.35 -29.22
N LEU A 91 -5.73 21.02 -29.28
CA LEU A 91 -5.61 22.44 -28.94
C LEU A 91 -6.39 23.34 -29.92
N GLU A 92 -6.39 23.05 -31.22
CA GLU A 92 -7.22 23.77 -32.19
C GLU A 92 -8.72 23.49 -32.01
N THR A 93 -9.11 22.28 -31.60
CA THR A 93 -10.52 21.96 -31.31
C THR A 93 -11.00 22.66 -30.03
N LEU A 94 -10.12 22.78 -29.02
CA LEU A 94 -10.38 23.53 -27.78
C LEU A 94 -10.41 25.05 -28.02
N CYS A 95 -9.55 25.59 -28.90
CA CYS A 95 -9.53 27.02 -29.25
C CYS A 95 -10.65 27.42 -30.23
N SER A 96 -11.04 26.57 -31.19
CA SER A 96 -12.13 26.86 -32.14
C SER A 96 -13.50 26.87 -31.46
N SER A 97 -13.66 26.08 -30.38
CA SER A 97 -14.83 26.11 -29.48
C SER A 97 -15.00 27.46 -28.73
N PHE A 98 -14.00 28.35 -28.80
CA PHE A 98 -14.01 29.67 -28.18
C PHE A 98 -14.55 30.78 -29.10
N SER A 99 -14.78 30.49 -30.39
CA SER A 99 -15.18 31.52 -31.38
C SER A 99 -16.67 31.55 -31.75
N SER A 100 -17.49 30.65 -31.21
CA SER A 100 -18.95 30.69 -31.37
C SER A 100 -19.60 30.75 -29.99
N GLY A 101 -20.07 31.94 -29.61
CA GLY A 101 -20.57 32.23 -28.28
C GLY A 101 -21.68 31.32 -27.79
N CYS A 102 -21.56 30.87 -26.55
CA CYS A 102 -22.66 30.73 -25.60
C CYS A 102 -22.09 30.55 -24.18
N GLY A 103 -22.61 31.30 -23.21
CA GLY A 103 -22.07 31.39 -21.86
C GLY A 103 -22.10 30.06 -21.08
N SER A 104 -20.96 29.67 -20.51
CA SER A 104 -20.86 28.83 -19.31
C SER A 104 -19.40 28.75 -18.83
N SER A 105 -18.82 29.89 -18.46
CA SER A 105 -17.44 30.01 -17.95
C SER A 105 -17.24 29.50 -16.51
N SER A 106 -18.27 28.97 -15.85
CA SER A 106 -18.21 28.59 -14.42
C SER A 106 -17.95 27.11 -14.14
N HIS A 107 -18.13 26.20 -15.11
CA HIS A 107 -18.01 24.76 -14.86
C HIS A 107 -16.60 24.19 -15.12
N PHE A 108 -15.82 24.77 -16.04
CA PHE A 108 -14.49 24.27 -16.36
C PHE A 108 -13.41 24.69 -15.36
N SER A 109 -13.54 25.88 -14.74
CA SER A 109 -12.65 26.35 -13.68
C SER A 109 -12.67 25.43 -12.44
N LEU A 110 -13.85 24.90 -12.10
CA LEU A 110 -14.03 24.02 -10.95
C LEU A 110 -13.33 22.66 -11.14
N LEU A 111 -13.38 22.08 -12.35
CA LEU A 111 -12.72 20.81 -12.66
C LEU A 111 -11.19 20.93 -12.64
N SER A 112 -10.65 22.05 -13.08
CA SER A 112 -9.21 22.36 -13.00
C SER A 112 -8.74 22.57 -11.56
N LEU A 113 -9.54 23.27 -10.75
CA LEU A 113 -9.28 23.45 -9.32
C LEU A 113 -9.36 22.13 -8.53
N ILE A 114 -10.33 21.26 -8.83
CA ILE A 114 -10.43 19.91 -8.22
C ILE A 114 -9.23 19.04 -8.61
N ALA A 115 -8.72 19.16 -9.84
CA ALA A 115 -7.53 18.44 -10.26
C ALA A 115 -6.26 18.96 -9.55
N ILE A 116 -6.16 20.27 -9.31
CA ILE A 116 -5.03 20.89 -8.60
C ILE A 116 -5.09 20.60 -7.09
N GLU A 117 -6.26 20.62 -6.45
CA GLU A 117 -6.43 20.18 -5.04
C GLU A 117 -6.06 18.70 -4.86
N LYS A 118 -6.46 17.82 -5.79
CA LYS A 118 -6.07 16.41 -5.74
C LYS A 118 -4.58 16.16 -5.97
N MET A 119 -3.87 17.09 -6.60
CA MET A 119 -2.42 17.00 -6.78
C MET A 119 -1.64 17.51 -5.55
N SER A 120 -2.24 18.35 -4.69
CA SER A 120 -1.60 18.77 -3.42
C SER A 120 -1.68 17.76 -2.29
N ASP A 121 -2.56 16.75 -2.36
CA ASP A 121 -2.68 15.72 -1.32
C ASP A 121 -1.56 14.66 -1.38
N ASN A 122 -0.83 14.57 -2.49
CA ASN A 122 0.16 13.51 -2.73
C ASN A 122 1.47 13.65 -1.93
N ASP A 123 1.70 14.78 -1.26
CA ASP A 123 2.81 14.96 -0.30
C ASP A 123 2.36 14.85 1.16
N SER A 124 1.05 14.68 1.43
CA SER A 124 0.53 14.77 2.81
C SER A 124 0.91 13.59 3.69
N PHE A 125 1.08 12.39 3.14
CA PHE A 125 1.34 11.20 3.98
C PHE A 125 2.81 11.04 4.42
N SER A 126 3.73 11.74 3.75
CA SER A 126 5.16 11.62 4.04
C SER A 126 5.54 12.12 5.44
N GLU A 127 4.77 13.05 6.00
CA GLU A 127 5.00 13.57 7.36
C GLU A 127 4.87 12.49 8.44
N PHE A 128 4.04 11.47 8.21
CA PHE A 128 3.78 10.39 9.17
C PHE A 128 4.90 9.35 9.22
N LEU A 129 5.69 9.20 8.16
CA LEU A 129 6.68 8.12 8.06
C LEU A 129 7.83 8.28 9.06
N ALA A 130 8.43 9.47 9.14
CA ALA A 130 9.60 9.68 10.00
C ALA A 130 9.29 9.44 11.49
N PRO A 131 8.16 9.94 12.04
CA PRO A 131 7.71 9.58 13.39
C PRO A 131 7.46 8.09 13.60
N ALA A 132 6.84 7.40 12.63
CA ALA A 132 6.60 5.96 12.73
C ALA A 132 7.91 5.17 12.74
N VAL A 133 8.88 5.55 11.92
CA VAL A 133 10.23 4.96 11.92
C VAL A 133 10.96 5.20 13.24
N ASP A 134 10.87 6.42 13.79
CA ASP A 134 11.47 6.74 15.09
C ASP A 134 10.86 5.90 16.22
N ALA A 135 9.52 5.76 16.24
CA ALA A 135 8.81 4.89 17.17
C ALA A 135 9.28 3.43 17.04
N ALA A 136 9.30 2.88 15.82
CA ALA A 136 9.71 1.50 15.57
C ALA A 136 11.16 1.25 15.99
N ARG A 137 12.09 2.18 15.73
CA ARG A 137 13.49 2.06 16.15
C ARG A 137 13.62 2.08 17.67
N LYS A 138 12.93 2.99 18.36
CA LYS A 138 12.93 3.07 19.82
C LYS A 138 12.39 1.81 20.48
N ALA A 139 11.28 1.26 19.97
CA ALA A 139 10.75 -0.03 20.41
C ALA A 139 11.73 -1.18 20.09
N GLY A 140 12.34 -1.17 18.89
CA GLY A 140 13.34 -2.16 18.50
C GLY A 140 14.59 -2.19 19.41
N GLU A 141 14.96 -1.06 19.99
CA GLU A 141 16.02 -1.00 21.02
C GLU A 141 15.61 -1.70 22.33
N ILE A 142 14.34 -1.65 22.72
CA ILE A 142 13.80 -2.42 23.86
C ILE A 142 13.84 -3.91 23.53
N ILE A 143 13.33 -4.30 22.36
CA ILE A 143 13.36 -5.70 21.88
C ILE A 143 14.79 -6.24 21.87
N ARG A 144 15.75 -5.50 21.28
CA ARG A 144 17.16 -5.95 21.21
C ARG A 144 17.77 -6.18 22.59
N LYS A 145 17.42 -5.35 23.58
CA LYS A 145 17.87 -5.54 24.98
C LYS A 145 17.23 -6.78 25.61
N GLY A 146 15.91 -6.95 25.46
CA GLY A 146 15.18 -8.10 26.01
C GLY A 146 15.50 -9.43 25.34
N PHE A 147 15.88 -9.43 24.06
CA PHE A 147 16.11 -10.63 23.25
C PHE A 147 17.21 -11.55 23.82
N TYR A 148 18.25 -10.98 24.44
CA TYR A 148 19.35 -11.73 25.04
C TYR A 148 19.24 -11.91 26.56
N GLN A 149 18.15 -11.43 27.16
CA GLN A 149 17.90 -11.53 28.61
C GLN A 149 16.95 -12.69 28.93
N THR A 150 16.83 -13.01 30.21
CA THR A 150 15.75 -13.88 30.71
C THR A 150 14.43 -13.15 30.55
N LYS A 151 13.42 -13.81 29.98
CA LYS A 151 12.10 -13.22 29.72
C LYS A 151 11.11 -13.61 30.80
N HIS A 152 10.24 -12.68 31.20
CA HIS A 152 9.06 -13.00 32.00
C HIS A 152 7.86 -13.25 31.09
N VAL A 153 7.51 -14.52 30.93
CA VAL A 153 6.47 -14.95 29.99
C VAL A 153 5.13 -15.09 30.70
N GLU A 154 4.11 -14.41 30.17
CA GLU A 154 2.70 -14.61 30.50
C GLU A 154 1.99 -15.33 29.33
N HIS A 155 0.91 -16.05 29.63
CA HIS A 155 0.14 -16.79 28.63
C HIS A 155 -1.20 -16.12 28.35
N LYS A 156 -1.46 -15.75 27.08
CA LYS A 156 -2.76 -15.26 26.58
C LYS A 156 -3.67 -16.40 26.08
N GLY A 157 -3.07 -17.55 25.75
CA GLY A 157 -3.76 -18.75 25.27
C GLY A 157 -2.94 -20.02 25.51
N GLN A 158 -3.32 -21.14 24.88
CA GLN A 158 -2.63 -22.42 25.09
C GLN A 158 -1.15 -22.38 24.68
N VAL A 159 -0.83 -21.62 23.64
CA VAL A 159 0.53 -21.45 23.08
C VAL A 159 0.81 -19.99 22.71
N ASP A 160 -0.11 -19.10 23.06
CA ASP A 160 -0.04 -17.68 22.77
C ASP A 160 0.56 -16.96 23.97
N LEU A 161 1.61 -16.17 23.72
CA LEU A 161 2.53 -15.66 24.73
C LEU A 161 2.55 -14.14 24.70
N VAL A 162 2.85 -13.53 25.84
CA VAL A 162 3.15 -12.11 25.96
C VAL A 162 4.25 -11.92 26.99
N THR A 163 5.09 -10.92 26.79
CA THR A 163 6.15 -10.55 27.73
C THR A 163 6.00 -9.10 28.17
N GLU A 164 6.77 -8.71 29.17
CA GLU A 164 6.95 -7.32 29.57
C GLU A 164 7.50 -6.45 28.43
N THR A 165 8.20 -7.06 27.47
CA THR A 165 8.76 -6.36 26.31
C THR A 165 7.67 -5.89 25.36
N ASP A 166 6.65 -6.73 25.09
CA ASP A 166 5.51 -6.39 24.23
C ASP A 166 4.77 -5.16 24.80
N LYS A 167 4.41 -5.20 26.09
CA LYS A 167 3.72 -4.11 26.79
C LYS A 167 4.51 -2.81 26.79
N ALA A 168 5.83 -2.89 27.07
CA ALA A 168 6.70 -1.72 27.09
C ALA A 168 6.87 -1.09 25.70
N CYS A 169 6.92 -1.91 24.65
CA CYS A 169 7.01 -1.43 23.27
C CYS A 169 5.69 -0.74 22.84
N GLU A 170 4.53 -1.32 23.15
CA GLU A 170 3.24 -0.70 22.80
C GLU A 170 3.06 0.65 23.49
N GLU A 171 3.32 0.72 24.80
CA GLU A 171 3.23 1.96 25.57
C GLU A 171 4.15 3.04 24.98
N LEU A 172 5.40 2.69 24.63
CA LEU A 172 6.34 3.63 24.02
C LEU A 172 5.82 4.14 22.68
N ILE A 173 5.39 3.25 21.79
CA ILE A 173 4.95 3.60 20.44
C ILE A 173 3.71 4.50 20.52
N PHE A 174 2.72 4.12 21.33
CA PHE A 174 1.50 4.89 21.51
C PHE A 174 1.79 6.27 22.08
N ASN A 175 2.58 6.36 23.16
CA ASN A 175 2.91 7.64 23.77
C ASN A 175 3.67 8.55 22.79
N HIS A 176 4.63 7.99 22.05
CA HIS A 176 5.40 8.75 21.07
C HIS A 176 4.52 9.32 19.95
N LEU A 177 3.69 8.48 19.34
CA LEU A 177 2.82 8.90 18.23
C LEU A 177 1.68 9.81 18.69
N LYS A 178 1.11 9.57 19.88
CA LYS A 178 0.03 10.38 20.45
C LYS A 178 0.47 11.80 20.82
N GLN A 179 1.73 11.98 21.22
CA GLN A 179 2.30 13.32 21.45
C GLN A 179 2.34 14.16 20.17
N LEU A 180 2.62 13.52 19.03
CA LEU A 180 2.71 14.18 17.73
C LEU A 180 1.33 14.31 17.06
N TYR A 181 0.46 13.31 17.26
CA TYR A 181 -0.84 13.19 16.61
C TYR A 181 -1.96 12.95 17.64
N PRO A 182 -2.29 13.95 18.49
CA PRO A 182 -3.22 13.78 19.60
C PRO A 182 -4.67 13.48 19.18
N THR A 183 -5.03 13.79 17.93
CA THR A 183 -6.36 13.53 17.37
C THR A 183 -6.50 12.13 16.75
N HIS A 184 -5.39 11.46 16.45
CA HIS A 184 -5.41 10.14 15.83
C HIS A 184 -5.89 9.06 16.81
N LYS A 185 -6.44 7.98 16.26
CA LYS A 185 -6.85 6.79 17.01
C LYS A 185 -5.73 5.75 17.01
N PHE A 186 -5.86 4.78 17.91
CA PHE A 186 -4.87 3.72 18.13
C PHE A 186 -5.58 2.38 18.28
N ILE A 187 -5.05 1.37 17.59
CA ILE A 187 -5.41 -0.05 17.74
C ILE A 187 -4.09 -0.78 17.98
N GLY A 188 -3.99 -1.52 19.08
CA GLY A 188 -2.80 -2.28 19.44
C GLY A 188 -3.18 -3.65 19.93
N GLU A 189 -2.28 -4.62 19.77
CA GLU A 189 -2.49 -5.98 20.22
C GLU A 189 -2.78 -6.04 21.73
N GLU A 190 -1.91 -5.43 22.55
CA GLU A 190 -1.95 -5.60 24.01
C GLU A 190 -3.14 -4.86 24.62
N THR A 191 -3.39 -3.64 24.15
CA THR A 191 -4.58 -2.87 24.52
C THR A 191 -5.86 -3.62 24.14
N THR A 192 -5.90 -4.26 22.97
CA THR A 192 -7.07 -5.05 22.54
C THR A 192 -7.28 -6.28 23.41
N ALA A 193 -6.20 -7.00 23.75
CA ALA A 193 -6.25 -8.14 24.64
C ALA A 193 -6.76 -7.77 26.05
N ALA A 194 -6.46 -6.55 26.53
CA ALA A 194 -6.87 -6.06 27.85
C ALA A 194 -8.28 -5.43 27.89
N GLY A 195 -8.74 -4.81 26.81
CA GLY A 195 -9.91 -3.91 26.81
C GLY A 195 -10.97 -4.16 25.73
N GLY A 196 -10.77 -5.15 24.86
CA GLY A 196 -11.66 -5.45 23.73
C GLY A 196 -11.25 -4.73 22.44
N THR A 197 -11.80 -5.19 21.31
CA THR A 197 -11.42 -4.71 19.96
C THR A 197 -11.97 -3.31 19.71
N ALA A 198 -11.07 -2.35 19.52
CA ALA A 198 -11.44 -1.04 19.01
C ALA A 198 -11.89 -1.15 17.55
N GLU A 199 -13.04 -0.55 17.22
CA GLU A 199 -13.57 -0.53 15.87
C GLU A 199 -12.68 0.34 14.96
N LEU A 200 -12.32 -0.18 13.79
CA LEU A 200 -11.62 0.59 12.77
C LEU A 200 -12.59 1.56 12.08
N THR A 201 -12.37 2.86 12.27
CA THR A 201 -13.19 3.94 11.71
C THR A 201 -12.51 4.62 10.52
N ASP A 202 -13.16 5.63 9.94
CA ASP A 202 -12.57 6.42 8.85
C ASP A 202 -11.51 7.43 9.31
N GLU A 203 -11.41 7.66 10.62
CA GLU A 203 -10.43 8.56 11.22
C GLU A 203 -8.99 8.00 11.09
N PRO A 204 -7.96 8.86 11.00
CA PRO A 204 -6.57 8.43 11.04
C PRO A 204 -6.28 7.54 12.25
N THR A 205 -5.92 6.28 12.00
CA THR A 205 -5.76 5.25 13.03
C THR A 205 -4.42 4.55 12.87
N TRP A 206 -3.58 4.66 13.90
CA TRP A 206 -2.35 3.91 14.04
C TRP A 206 -2.67 2.50 14.56
N ILE A 207 -2.26 1.48 13.80
CA ILE A 207 -2.44 0.07 14.10
C ILE A 207 -1.06 -0.52 14.36
N VAL A 208 -0.83 -1.06 15.56
CA VAL A 208 0.51 -1.42 16.05
C VAL A 208 0.54 -2.86 16.54
N ASP A 209 1.51 -3.61 16.02
CA ASP A 209 2.03 -4.80 16.68
C ASP A 209 3.37 -4.42 17.32
N PRO A 210 3.45 -4.37 18.66
CA PRO A 210 4.68 -3.98 19.34
C PRO A 210 5.80 -5.02 19.21
N LEU A 211 5.47 -6.30 18.97
CA LEU A 211 6.40 -7.41 18.87
C LEU A 211 5.75 -8.60 18.13
N ASP A 212 5.69 -8.53 16.79
CA ASP A 212 5.28 -9.67 15.98
C ASP A 212 6.35 -10.77 16.10
N GLY A 213 5.89 -11.99 16.39
CA GLY A 213 6.74 -13.14 16.68
C GLY A 213 7.14 -13.27 18.16
N THR A 214 6.25 -12.98 19.12
CA THR A 214 6.53 -13.15 20.56
C THR A 214 7.05 -14.54 20.92
N THR A 215 6.55 -15.60 20.26
CA THR A 215 7.09 -16.97 20.44
C THR A 215 8.56 -17.04 20.02
N ASN A 216 8.90 -16.46 18.86
CA ASN A 216 10.28 -16.38 18.39
C ASN A 216 11.16 -15.60 19.37
N PHE A 217 10.66 -14.47 19.89
CA PHE A 217 11.36 -13.67 20.88
C PHE A 217 11.69 -14.46 22.15
N VAL A 218 10.70 -15.19 22.69
CA VAL A 218 10.88 -16.04 23.88
C VAL A 218 11.94 -17.11 23.64
N HIS A 219 11.94 -17.72 22.45
CA HIS A 219 12.88 -18.78 22.07
C HIS A 219 14.23 -18.28 21.52
N GLY A 220 14.40 -16.97 21.33
CA GLY A 220 15.61 -16.39 20.73
C GLY A 220 15.77 -16.67 19.23
N PHE A 221 14.67 -16.93 18.51
CA PHE A 221 14.66 -17.02 17.05
C PHE A 221 14.55 -15.61 16.44
N PRO A 222 15.43 -15.22 15.48
CA PRO A 222 15.63 -13.80 15.13
C PRO A 222 14.59 -13.21 14.15
N PHE A 223 13.47 -13.91 13.90
CA PHE A 223 12.36 -13.41 13.08
C PHE A 223 11.32 -12.77 14.00
N VAL A 224 11.64 -11.57 14.50
CA VAL A 224 10.79 -10.74 15.35
C VAL A 224 10.77 -9.33 14.80
N CYS A 225 9.65 -8.61 14.89
CA CYS A 225 9.61 -7.23 14.41
C CYS A 225 8.59 -6.36 15.14
N VAL A 226 8.77 -5.04 15.01
CA VAL A 226 7.73 -4.06 15.30
C VAL A 226 6.98 -3.80 14.00
N SER A 227 5.65 -3.85 14.01
CA SER A 227 4.79 -3.49 12.86
C SER A 227 3.94 -2.27 13.22
N ILE A 228 4.01 -1.22 12.40
CA ILE A 228 3.22 0.00 12.55
C ILE A 228 2.58 0.32 11.20
N GLY A 229 1.25 0.34 11.17
CA GLY A 229 0.47 0.82 10.02
C GLY A 229 -0.36 2.05 10.39
N LEU A 230 -0.45 3.02 9.48
CA LEU A 230 -1.43 4.10 9.56
C LEU A 230 -2.52 3.85 8.52
N THR A 231 -3.77 3.86 8.97
CA THR A 231 -4.94 3.86 8.09
C THR A 231 -5.61 5.24 8.08
N ILE A 232 -6.09 5.67 6.92
CA ILE A 232 -6.90 6.89 6.75
C ILE A 232 -8.09 6.49 5.88
N GLY A 233 -9.33 6.74 6.33
CA GLY A 233 -10.52 6.22 5.65
C GLY A 233 -10.51 4.69 5.54
N LYS A 234 -10.01 4.00 6.57
CA LYS A 234 -9.80 2.53 6.61
C LYS A 234 -8.81 1.98 5.57
N ILE A 235 -8.11 2.84 4.84
CA ILE A 235 -7.13 2.42 3.82
C ILE A 235 -5.71 2.48 4.42
N PRO A 236 -4.95 1.36 4.41
CA PRO A 236 -3.53 1.37 4.78
C PRO A 236 -2.75 2.37 3.91
N THR A 237 -2.08 3.31 4.55
CA THR A 237 -1.49 4.48 3.90
C THR A 237 0.00 4.65 4.18
N VAL A 238 0.44 4.42 5.42
CA VAL A 238 1.87 4.38 5.79
C VAL A 238 2.15 3.07 6.52
N GLY A 239 3.24 2.40 6.19
CA GLY A 239 3.65 1.14 6.82
C GLY A 239 5.12 1.15 7.18
N VAL A 240 5.43 0.70 8.40
CA VAL A 240 6.79 0.48 8.91
C VAL A 240 6.82 -0.89 9.55
N VAL A 241 7.78 -1.73 9.13
CA VAL A 241 8.07 -3.01 9.78
C VAL A 241 9.56 -3.05 10.07
N TYR A 242 9.95 -3.22 11.32
CA TYR A 242 11.34 -3.18 11.74
C TYR A 242 11.74 -4.42 12.52
N ASN A 243 12.65 -5.22 11.97
CA ASN A 243 13.31 -6.27 12.71
C ASN A 243 14.64 -5.75 13.30
N PRO A 244 14.73 -5.58 14.63
CA PRO A 244 15.92 -5.03 15.27
C PRO A 244 17.08 -6.02 15.42
N ILE A 245 16.84 -7.32 15.25
CA ILE A 245 17.86 -8.37 15.44
C ILE A 245 18.71 -8.53 14.18
N ILE A 246 18.08 -8.54 13.01
CA ILE A 246 18.78 -8.57 11.71
C ILE A 246 18.92 -7.19 11.06
N ASN A 247 18.46 -6.13 11.75
CA ASN A 247 18.56 -4.73 11.33
C ASN A 247 17.95 -4.47 9.95
N GLU A 248 16.69 -4.86 9.79
CA GLU A 248 15.92 -4.66 8.56
C GLU A 248 14.72 -3.77 8.82
N LEU A 249 14.74 -2.58 8.22
CA LEU A 249 13.68 -1.60 8.27
C LEU A 249 12.97 -1.54 6.92
N PHE A 250 11.76 -2.09 6.87
CA PHE A 250 10.86 -1.98 5.74
C PHE A 250 9.93 -0.78 5.93
N THR A 251 9.75 0.00 4.86
CA THR A 251 8.90 1.19 4.86
C THR A 251 8.10 1.27 3.57
N GLY A 252 6.92 1.86 3.64
CA GLY A 252 6.09 2.16 2.48
C GLY A 252 5.15 3.31 2.75
N ILE A 253 4.93 4.15 1.74
CA ILE A 253 3.89 5.18 1.73
C ILE A 253 3.08 4.95 0.46
N ARG A 254 1.76 5.00 0.59
CA ARG A 254 0.83 4.85 -0.54
C ARG A 254 1.20 5.79 -1.71
N GLY A 255 1.46 5.22 -2.88
CA GLY A 255 1.83 5.94 -4.10
C GLY A 255 3.29 6.42 -4.17
N LYS A 256 4.16 6.02 -3.23
CA LYS A 256 5.57 6.46 -3.17
C LYS A 256 6.57 5.30 -3.18
N GLY A 257 6.10 4.06 -3.27
CA GLY A 257 6.96 2.87 -3.31
C GLY A 257 7.33 2.33 -1.92
N ALA A 258 7.97 1.16 -1.94
CA ALA A 258 8.43 0.46 -0.75
C ALA A 258 9.96 0.37 -0.71
N PHE A 259 10.52 0.38 0.49
CA PHE A 259 11.97 0.41 0.71
C PHE A 259 12.39 -0.54 1.83
N LEU A 260 13.54 -1.19 1.67
CA LEU A 260 14.28 -1.91 2.70
C LEU A 260 15.58 -1.17 2.99
N ASN A 261 15.74 -0.69 4.22
CA ASN A 261 16.92 0.10 4.65
C ASN A 261 17.21 1.28 3.70
N GLY A 262 16.15 1.92 3.20
CA GLY A 262 16.24 3.05 2.26
C GLY A 262 16.43 2.67 0.79
N ASN A 263 16.63 1.39 0.46
CA ASN A 263 16.75 0.93 -0.92
C ASN A 263 15.38 0.47 -1.45
N PRO A 264 14.98 0.87 -2.67
CA PRO A 264 13.72 0.42 -3.28
C PRO A 264 13.66 -1.10 -3.37
N ILE A 265 12.49 -1.67 -3.08
CA ILE A 265 12.22 -3.10 -3.21
C ILE A 265 11.05 -3.35 -4.16
N LYS A 266 10.99 -4.59 -4.67
CA LYS A 266 9.87 -5.07 -5.47
C LYS A 266 9.64 -6.55 -5.18
N VAL A 267 8.41 -6.99 -5.39
CA VAL A 267 8.06 -8.41 -5.35
C VAL A 267 8.84 -9.21 -6.40
N SER A 268 8.89 -10.53 -6.21
CA SER A 268 9.55 -11.43 -7.17
C SER A 268 8.86 -11.41 -8.53
N SER A 269 9.59 -11.82 -9.58
CA SER A 269 9.05 -12.02 -10.92
C SER A 269 8.64 -13.47 -11.20
N GLN A 270 8.45 -14.30 -10.15
CA GLN A 270 8.09 -15.71 -10.30
C GLN A 270 6.67 -15.83 -10.88
N THR A 271 6.49 -16.67 -11.89
CA THR A 271 5.20 -16.88 -12.57
C THR A 271 4.62 -18.27 -12.32
N GLU A 272 5.42 -19.19 -11.79
CA GLU A 272 5.02 -20.59 -11.58
C GLU A 272 4.99 -20.94 -10.10
N LEU A 273 3.84 -21.46 -9.64
CA LEU A 273 3.67 -21.87 -8.25
C LEU A 273 4.68 -22.97 -7.86
N MET A 274 4.95 -23.93 -8.74
CA MET A 274 5.93 -25.02 -8.51
C MET A 274 7.36 -24.52 -8.24
N SER A 275 7.69 -23.34 -8.72
CA SER A 275 9.00 -22.71 -8.53
C SER A 275 9.00 -21.68 -7.40
N SER A 276 7.87 -21.51 -6.71
CA SER A 276 7.65 -20.50 -5.67
C SER A 276 8.02 -20.98 -4.28
N LEU A 277 8.57 -20.08 -3.46
CA LEU A 277 8.75 -20.27 -2.02
C LEU A 277 7.51 -19.78 -1.27
N LEU A 278 6.84 -20.70 -0.59
CA LEU A 278 5.65 -20.44 0.21
C LEU A 278 6.03 -20.09 1.66
N ALA A 279 5.39 -19.08 2.23
CA ALA A 279 5.31 -18.88 3.67
C ALA A 279 3.89 -19.12 4.20
N ASN A 280 3.80 -19.77 5.35
CA ASN A 280 2.55 -20.00 6.08
C ASN A 280 2.87 -20.20 7.56
N GLU A 281 1.87 -20.06 8.43
CA GLU A 281 2.01 -20.32 9.86
C GLU A 281 0.94 -21.32 10.34
N ALA A 282 1.27 -22.10 11.37
CA ALA A 282 0.35 -23.08 11.97
C ALA A 282 -0.78 -22.44 12.80
N GLY A 283 -0.73 -21.12 13.01
CA GLY A 283 -1.62 -20.38 13.90
C GLY A 283 -1.39 -20.72 15.38
N THR A 284 -2.21 -20.12 16.25
CA THR A 284 -2.14 -20.29 17.71
C THR A 284 -3.20 -21.26 18.26
N LYS A 285 -4.26 -21.57 17.50
CA LYS A 285 -5.27 -22.55 17.90
C LYS A 285 -4.70 -23.98 17.86
N ARG A 286 -5.03 -24.79 18.86
CA ARG A 286 -4.54 -26.17 19.02
C ARG A 286 -5.64 -27.20 19.15
N ASP A 287 -6.89 -26.83 18.90
CA ASP A 287 -7.96 -27.81 18.76
C ASP A 287 -7.76 -28.66 17.49
N LYS A 288 -8.20 -29.91 17.53
CA LYS A 288 -7.95 -30.91 16.47
C LYS A 288 -8.46 -30.44 15.10
N LEU A 289 -9.63 -29.80 15.06
CA LEU A 289 -10.23 -29.32 13.81
C LEU A 289 -9.37 -28.22 13.16
N SER A 290 -8.91 -27.24 13.94
CA SER A 290 -8.04 -26.17 13.45
C SER A 290 -6.70 -26.71 12.96
N VAL A 291 -6.06 -27.61 13.71
CA VAL A 291 -4.76 -28.20 13.35
C VAL A 291 -4.86 -29.07 12.10
N ASP A 292 -5.89 -29.92 12.00
CA ASP A 292 -6.10 -30.77 10.83
C ASP A 292 -6.38 -29.92 9.59
N ALA A 293 -7.24 -28.90 9.71
CA ALA A 293 -7.52 -27.99 8.61
C ALA A 293 -6.25 -27.25 8.14
N CYS A 294 -5.38 -26.84 9.07
CA CYS A 294 -4.11 -26.20 8.72
C CYS A 294 -3.14 -27.15 8.02
N THR A 295 -2.89 -28.31 8.62
CA THR A 295 -1.93 -29.29 8.09
C THR A 295 -2.38 -29.87 6.76
N GLU A 296 -3.68 -30.07 6.54
CA GLU A 296 -4.25 -30.49 5.26
C GLU A 296 -4.01 -29.46 4.14
N ARG A 297 -4.23 -28.16 4.42
CA ARG A 297 -3.93 -27.09 3.46
C ARG A 297 -2.44 -27.08 3.08
N ILE A 298 -1.56 -27.17 4.08
CA ILE A 298 -0.11 -27.24 3.86
C ILE A 298 0.25 -28.46 3.01
N ASN A 299 -0.25 -29.64 3.38
CA ASN A 299 0.03 -30.90 2.67
C ASN A 299 -0.30 -30.79 1.17
N ARG A 300 -1.47 -30.24 0.83
CA ARG A 300 -1.89 -30.04 -0.57
C ARG A 300 -1.00 -29.06 -1.32
N LEU A 301 -0.57 -27.98 -0.67
CA LEU A 301 0.29 -26.98 -1.30
C LEU A 301 1.71 -27.48 -1.51
N LEU A 302 2.23 -28.38 -0.67
CA LEU A 302 3.60 -28.90 -0.80
C LEU A 302 3.85 -29.64 -2.12
N PHE A 303 2.82 -30.14 -2.80
CA PHE A 303 2.93 -30.71 -4.15
C PHE A 303 2.93 -29.66 -5.26
N LYS A 304 2.62 -28.41 -4.93
CA LYS A 304 2.39 -27.30 -5.86
C LYS A 304 3.41 -26.18 -5.73
N VAL A 305 4.26 -26.21 -4.70
CA VAL A 305 5.29 -25.20 -4.42
C VAL A 305 6.68 -25.82 -4.31
N ARG A 306 7.72 -25.01 -4.42
CA ARG A 306 9.11 -25.48 -4.30
C ARG A 306 9.45 -25.89 -2.88
N SER A 307 9.04 -25.09 -1.90
CA SER A 307 9.34 -25.30 -0.48
C SER A 307 8.44 -24.42 0.39
N LEU A 308 8.47 -24.67 1.70
CA LEU A 308 7.70 -23.97 2.72
C LEU A 308 8.63 -23.30 3.74
N ARG A 309 8.22 -22.13 4.24
CA ARG A 309 8.76 -21.46 5.43
C ARG A 309 7.63 -21.23 6.42
N MET A 310 7.93 -21.45 7.69
CA MET A 310 7.10 -21.07 8.83
C MET A 310 8.02 -20.31 9.75
N SER A 311 8.07 -18.99 9.59
CA SER A 311 9.03 -18.14 10.30
C SER A 311 8.49 -17.65 11.63
N GLY A 312 7.20 -17.79 11.90
CA GLY A 312 6.55 -17.36 13.15
C GLY A 312 6.31 -15.86 13.27
N SER A 313 6.21 -15.14 12.14
CA SER A 313 5.94 -13.68 12.13
C SER A 313 5.21 -13.30 10.83
N CYS A 314 3.98 -12.80 10.98
CA CYS A 314 3.11 -12.44 9.86
C CYS A 314 3.66 -11.23 9.08
N ALA A 315 4.06 -10.18 9.79
CA ALA A 315 4.57 -8.96 9.19
C ALA A 315 5.90 -9.20 8.47
N MET A 316 6.78 -10.08 8.99
CA MET A 316 8.01 -10.46 8.29
C MET A 316 7.74 -11.31 7.06
N ASN A 317 6.75 -12.21 7.09
CA ASN A 317 6.32 -12.95 5.90
C ASN A 317 5.85 -11.99 4.79
N LEU A 318 5.02 -11.01 5.13
CA LEU A 318 4.57 -9.97 4.18
C LEU A 318 5.75 -9.15 3.63
N CYS A 319 6.69 -8.73 4.49
CA CYS A 319 7.88 -8.02 4.04
C CYS A 319 8.79 -8.90 3.16
N GLY A 320 8.84 -10.20 3.41
CA GLY A 320 9.50 -11.19 2.56
C GLY A 320 8.90 -11.26 1.16
N ILE A 321 7.57 -11.15 1.03
CA ILE A 321 6.90 -11.00 -0.27
C ILE A 321 7.33 -9.70 -0.94
N ALA A 322 7.24 -8.58 -0.22
CA ALA A 322 7.53 -7.25 -0.75
C ALA A 322 8.96 -7.08 -1.30
N CYS A 323 9.94 -7.82 -0.76
CA CYS A 323 11.31 -7.81 -1.26
C CYS A 323 11.69 -9.03 -2.12
N GLY A 324 10.71 -9.86 -2.49
CA GLY A 324 10.91 -11.02 -3.37
C GLY A 324 11.73 -12.16 -2.77
N ARG A 325 11.88 -12.21 -1.44
CA ARG A 325 12.47 -13.36 -0.72
C ARG A 325 11.50 -14.52 -0.60
N LEU A 326 10.21 -14.20 -0.58
CA LEU A 326 9.09 -15.12 -0.64
C LEU A 326 8.27 -14.77 -1.89
N ASP A 327 7.61 -15.79 -2.45
CA ASP A 327 6.82 -15.62 -3.68
C ASP A 327 5.32 -15.59 -3.39
N VAL A 328 4.89 -16.42 -2.44
CA VAL A 328 3.50 -16.51 -1.97
C VAL A 328 3.48 -16.68 -0.46
N CYS A 329 2.54 -16.03 0.22
CA CYS A 329 2.20 -16.34 1.59
C CYS A 329 0.70 -16.38 1.79
N PHE A 330 0.25 -17.16 2.77
CA PHE A 330 -1.11 -17.06 3.28
C PHE A 330 -1.15 -17.38 4.76
N GLU A 331 -2.02 -16.71 5.49
CA GLU A 331 -2.22 -16.91 6.93
C GLU A 331 -3.69 -16.75 7.27
N LEU A 332 -4.14 -17.56 8.25
CA LEU A 332 -5.51 -17.63 8.70
C LEU A 332 -5.54 -17.62 10.22
N GLY A 333 -6.40 -16.78 10.79
CA GLY A 333 -6.60 -16.69 12.23
C GLY A 333 -5.42 -16.06 12.98
N PHE A 334 -4.74 -15.10 12.37
CA PHE A 334 -3.79 -14.22 13.08
C PHE A 334 -4.54 -13.29 14.05
N GLY A 335 -3.80 -12.64 14.97
CA GLY A 335 -4.35 -11.95 16.13
C GLY A 335 -5.26 -10.78 15.76
N GLY A 336 -4.86 -9.94 14.80
CA GLY A 336 -5.65 -8.79 14.43
C GLY A 336 -5.08 -7.96 13.28
N PRO A 337 -5.66 -6.77 13.01
CA PRO A 337 -5.19 -5.93 11.91
C PRO A 337 -3.72 -5.48 12.07
N TRP A 338 -3.17 -5.52 13.28
CA TRP A 338 -1.77 -5.15 13.58
C TRP A 338 -0.73 -6.05 12.89
N ASP A 339 -1.02 -7.34 12.76
CA ASP A 339 -0.19 -8.32 12.05
C ASP A 339 0.04 -7.95 10.58
N VAL A 340 -0.92 -7.25 9.98
CA VAL A 340 -0.97 -7.01 8.53
C VAL A 340 -0.91 -5.55 8.13
N ALA A 341 -1.22 -4.60 9.02
CA ALA A 341 -1.40 -3.19 8.65
C ALA A 341 -0.14 -2.56 8.02
N GLY A 342 1.02 -2.72 8.66
CA GLY A 342 2.31 -2.25 8.14
C GLY A 342 2.69 -2.96 6.85
N GLY A 343 2.66 -4.30 6.87
CA GLY A 343 2.99 -5.15 5.72
C GLY A 343 2.09 -4.92 4.49
N ALA A 344 0.82 -4.62 4.68
CA ALA A 344 -0.14 -4.38 3.59
C ALA A 344 0.24 -3.18 2.71
N VAL A 345 0.74 -2.10 3.32
CA VAL A 345 1.25 -0.95 2.56
C VAL A 345 2.51 -1.34 1.81
N ILE A 346 3.45 -1.98 2.51
CA ILE A 346 4.77 -2.35 1.98
C ILE A 346 4.64 -3.31 0.79
N VAL A 347 3.79 -4.35 0.88
CA VAL A 347 3.55 -5.30 -0.22
C VAL A 347 2.96 -4.60 -1.44
N ARG A 348 1.93 -3.77 -1.26
CA ARG A 348 1.26 -3.07 -2.37
C ARG A 348 2.21 -2.12 -3.08
N GLU A 349 2.96 -1.35 -2.31
CA GLU A 349 3.92 -0.37 -2.85
C GLU A 349 5.15 -1.03 -3.50
N ALA A 350 5.45 -2.28 -3.16
CA ALA A 350 6.43 -3.11 -3.86
C ALA A 350 5.91 -3.75 -5.17
N GLY A 351 4.67 -3.46 -5.57
CA GLY A 351 4.03 -4.05 -6.75
C GLY A 351 3.38 -5.42 -6.50
N GLY A 352 3.23 -5.81 -5.24
CA GLY A 352 2.52 -7.01 -4.82
C GLY A 352 1.02 -6.83 -4.71
N VAL A 353 0.33 -7.94 -4.50
CA VAL A 353 -1.12 -7.98 -4.27
C VAL A 353 -1.42 -8.66 -2.95
N MET A 354 -2.40 -8.12 -2.23
CA MET A 354 -2.96 -8.65 -0.99
C MET A 354 -4.42 -9.02 -1.25
N PHE A 355 -4.85 -10.19 -0.81
CA PHE A 355 -6.20 -10.71 -1.05
C PHE A 355 -6.63 -11.67 0.07
N ASP A 356 -7.94 -11.94 0.19
CA ASP A 356 -8.42 -13.02 1.06
C ASP A 356 -8.06 -14.38 0.40
N PRO A 357 -7.61 -15.40 1.15
CA PRO A 357 -7.30 -16.74 0.62
C PRO A 357 -8.43 -17.40 -0.20
N SER A 358 -9.68 -17.00 0.00
CA SER A 358 -10.84 -17.41 -0.82
C SER A 358 -10.87 -16.79 -2.22
N GLY A 359 -10.04 -15.78 -2.48
CA GLY A 359 -9.98 -14.97 -3.69
C GLY A 359 -10.76 -13.66 -3.61
N ALA A 360 -11.43 -13.37 -2.49
CA ALA A 360 -12.09 -12.08 -2.26
C ALA A 360 -11.06 -10.94 -2.04
N ASP A 361 -11.55 -9.70 -2.02
CA ASP A 361 -10.71 -8.55 -1.73
C ASP A 361 -10.16 -8.60 -0.30
N PHE A 362 -8.97 -8.06 -0.11
CA PHE A 362 -8.34 -7.98 1.20
C PHE A 362 -9.13 -7.07 2.13
N ASP A 363 -9.54 -7.62 3.25
CA ASP A 363 -10.09 -6.91 4.40
C ASP A 363 -9.12 -7.05 5.58
N ILE A 364 -8.58 -5.91 6.02
CA ILE A 364 -7.61 -5.80 7.11
C ILE A 364 -8.14 -6.35 8.44
N THR A 365 -9.47 -6.40 8.62
CA THR A 365 -10.12 -6.86 9.86
C THR A 365 -10.48 -8.34 9.85
N SER A 366 -10.33 -9.02 8.70
CA SER A 366 -10.86 -10.37 8.49
C SER A 366 -10.07 -11.52 9.14
N GLN A 367 -8.89 -11.22 9.69
CA GLN A 367 -7.91 -12.22 10.21
C GLN A 367 -7.55 -13.30 9.18
N ARG A 368 -7.62 -12.97 7.89
CA ARG A 368 -7.24 -13.86 6.79
C ARG A 368 -6.52 -13.04 5.74
N VAL A 369 -5.39 -13.56 5.26
CA VAL A 369 -4.58 -12.85 4.27
C VAL A 369 -3.85 -13.84 3.39
N ALA A 370 -3.75 -13.51 2.11
CA ALA A 370 -2.77 -14.05 1.20
C ALA A 370 -2.08 -12.89 0.47
N ALA A 371 -0.81 -13.08 0.15
CA ALA A 371 -0.03 -12.11 -0.59
C ALA A 371 0.91 -12.79 -1.59
N SER A 372 1.12 -12.12 -2.73
CA SER A 372 2.01 -12.60 -3.78
C SER A 372 2.38 -11.45 -4.73
N ASN A 373 3.18 -11.75 -5.75
CA ASN A 373 3.18 -10.94 -6.97
C ASN A 373 1.86 -11.15 -7.77
N PRO A 374 1.55 -10.29 -8.76
CA PRO A 374 0.30 -10.41 -9.52
C PRO A 374 0.15 -11.70 -10.33
N PHE A 375 1.25 -12.34 -10.74
CA PHE A 375 1.22 -13.54 -11.59
C PHE A 375 0.79 -14.80 -10.83
N LEU A 376 1.06 -14.85 -9.53
CA LEU A 376 0.82 -16.04 -8.70
C LEU A 376 -0.53 -16.03 -7.97
N LYS A 377 -1.24 -14.90 -7.95
CA LYS A 377 -2.50 -14.75 -7.20
C LYS A 377 -3.51 -15.83 -7.55
N ASP A 378 -3.87 -15.93 -8.83
CA ASP A 378 -4.94 -16.84 -9.25
C ASP A 378 -4.55 -18.31 -9.05
N ALA A 379 -3.29 -18.66 -9.35
CA ALA A 379 -2.76 -20.00 -9.12
C ALA A 379 -2.80 -20.39 -7.63
N LEU A 380 -2.48 -19.45 -6.72
CA LEU A 380 -2.55 -19.68 -5.29
C LEU A 380 -4.01 -19.85 -4.82
N VAL A 381 -4.92 -18.98 -5.27
CA VAL A 381 -6.36 -19.06 -4.93
C VAL A 381 -6.94 -20.40 -5.40
N ASP A 382 -6.64 -20.83 -6.62
CA ASP A 382 -7.11 -22.11 -7.15
C ASP A 382 -6.52 -23.29 -6.36
N ALA A 383 -5.25 -23.20 -5.98
CA ALA A 383 -4.61 -24.21 -5.15
C ALA A 383 -5.23 -24.32 -3.75
N LEU A 384 -5.68 -23.20 -3.19
CA LEU A 384 -6.36 -23.14 -1.90
C LEU A 384 -7.83 -23.58 -1.99
N ARG A 385 -8.58 -23.19 -3.03
CA ARG A 385 -10.01 -23.53 -3.22
C ARG A 385 -10.30 -25.00 -3.49
N GLN A 386 -9.33 -25.76 -3.97
CA GLN A 386 -9.47 -27.22 -4.09
C GLN A 386 -9.58 -27.93 -2.72
N THR A 387 -9.80 -27.18 -1.63
CA THR A 387 -10.29 -27.63 -0.32
C THR A 387 -11.81 -27.81 -0.35
N VAL A 388 -12.26 -29.01 -0.71
CA VAL A 388 -13.60 -29.51 -0.38
C VAL A 388 -13.47 -30.52 0.75
#